data_AF-A0A9X3ENX4-F1
#
_entry.id   AF-A0A9X3ENX4-F1
#
_cell.length_a   1.000
_cell.length_b   1.000
_cell.length_c   1.000
_cell.angle_alpha   90.00
_cell.angle_beta   90.00
_cell.angle_gamma   90.00
#
_symmetry.space_group_name_H-M   'P 1'
#
loop_
_entity.id
_entity.type
_entity.pdbx_description
1 polymer ?
#
loop_
_entity_poly.entity_id
_entity_poly.type
_entity_poly.pdbx_seq_one_letter_code
_entity_poly.pdbx_strand_id
1 'polypeptide(L)'
;MLPGIIPILAEIDALAAVEAAGFGRKTGSTLWGWGKTPRWDLWFYDSDAYDHAWLVERARFDAILFAAATRAGAVVLDRAVARTLLWDGERLVGAAWSAPDSCRRRGHGW
;
A
#
# COMPACT_ATOMS: atom_id res chain seq x y z
N MET A 1 -8.95 -5.52 -0.50
CA MET A 1 -7.71 -6.20 -0.08
C MET A 1 -7.94 -7.71 0.03
N LEU A 2 -6.88 -8.48 0.27
CA LEU A 2 -6.91 -9.91 0.63
C LEU A 2 -6.34 -10.08 2.05
N PRO A 3 -6.72 -11.10 2.83
CA PRO A 3 -6.32 -11.20 4.23
C PRO A 3 -4.81 -11.39 4.45
N GLY A 4 -4.08 -11.96 3.47
CA GLY A 4 -2.63 -12.17 3.58
C GLY A 4 -1.78 -10.91 3.78
N ILE A 5 -2.34 -9.71 3.60
CA ILE A 5 -1.66 -8.43 3.88
C ILE A 5 -1.70 -8.04 5.36
N ILE A 6 -2.63 -8.60 6.15
CA ILE A 6 -2.84 -8.24 7.56
C ILE A 6 -1.56 -8.38 8.40
N PRO A 7 -0.80 -9.48 8.34
CA PRO A 7 0.45 -9.58 9.10
C PRO A 7 1.47 -8.52 8.69
N ILE A 8 1.52 -8.15 7.40
CA ILE A 8 2.41 -7.08 6.92
C ILE A 8 1.96 -5.72 7.49
N LEU A 9 0.66 -5.44 7.54
CA LEU A 9 0.15 -4.21 8.17
C LEU A 9 0.46 -4.14 9.66
N ALA A 10 0.45 -5.28 10.35
CA ALA A 10 0.83 -5.35 11.76
C ALA A 10 2.34 -5.08 11.93
N GLU A 11 3.17 -5.72 11.11
CA GLU A 11 4.64 -5.55 11.10
C GLU A 11 5.05 -4.08 10.90
N ILE A 12 4.35 -3.35 10.03
CA ILE A 12 4.64 -1.94 9.71
C ILE A 12 3.86 -0.92 10.57
N ASP A 13 3.20 -1.36 11.64
CA ASP A 13 2.40 -0.51 12.54
C ASP A 13 1.32 0.34 11.81
N ALA A 14 0.65 -0.27 10.82
CA ALA A 14 -0.43 0.34 10.07
C ALA A 14 -1.80 -0.29 10.36
N LEU A 15 -1.85 -1.51 10.91
CA LEU A 15 -3.08 -2.30 11.05
C LEU A 15 -4.17 -1.57 11.84
N ALA A 16 -3.85 -1.07 13.04
CA ALA A 16 -4.83 -0.39 13.90
C ALA A 16 -5.47 0.84 13.22
N ALA A 17 -4.68 1.58 12.42
CA ALA A 17 -5.18 2.73 11.68
C ALA A 17 -6.11 2.31 10.51
N VAL A 18 -5.82 1.18 9.86
CA VAL A 18 -6.69 0.60 8.82
C VAL A 18 -8.01 0.12 9.40
N GLU A 19 -7.98 -0.55 10.56
CA GLU A 19 -9.17 -1.01 11.28
C GLU A 19 -10.06 0.17 11.71
N ALA A 20 -9.45 1.24 12.22
CA ALA A 20 -10.15 2.46 12.64
C ALA A 20 -10.68 3.31 11.48
N ALA A 21 -10.26 3.06 10.23
CA ALA A 21 -10.64 3.86 9.08
C ALA A 21 -12.08 3.64 8.60
N GLY A 22 -12.81 2.67 9.16
CA GLY A 22 -14.23 2.44 8.83
C GLY A 22 -14.45 1.95 7.40
N PHE A 23 -13.48 1.24 6.81
CA PHE A 23 -13.64 0.60 5.52
C PHE A 23 -14.65 -0.56 5.58
N GLY A 24 -15.32 -0.84 4.45
CA GLY A 24 -16.28 -1.94 4.38
C GLY A 24 -15.60 -3.29 4.61
N ARG A 25 -16.17 -4.12 5.50
CA ARG A 25 -15.65 -5.46 5.74
C ARG A 25 -15.83 -6.34 4.50
N LYS A 26 -14.78 -7.06 4.11
CA LYS A 26 -14.76 -8.00 3.00
C LYS A 26 -14.48 -9.41 3.53
N THR A 27 -15.44 -10.31 3.45
CA THR A 27 -15.30 -11.71 3.94
C THR A 27 -15.02 -12.72 2.83
N GLY A 28 -14.97 -12.27 1.57
CA GLY A 28 -14.80 -13.17 0.43
C GLY A 28 -15.09 -12.49 -0.90
N SER A 29 -15.45 -13.31 -1.89
CA SER A 29 -15.93 -12.87 -3.19
C SER A 29 -16.87 -13.91 -3.79
N THR A 30 -17.94 -13.44 -4.44
CA THR A 30 -18.79 -14.28 -5.29
C THR A 30 -18.56 -13.88 -6.74
N LEU A 31 -18.25 -14.84 -7.59
CA LEU A 31 -18.13 -14.68 -9.04
C LEU A 31 -19.37 -15.27 -9.71
N TRP A 32 -19.98 -14.49 -10.59
CA TRP A 32 -21.13 -14.89 -11.39
C TRP A 32 -20.73 -15.10 -12.85
N GLY A 33 -21.22 -16.17 -13.48
CA GLY A 33 -20.96 -16.44 -14.89
C GLY A 33 -19.49 -16.71 -15.22
N TRP A 34 -18.74 -17.34 -14.30
CA TRP A 34 -17.33 -17.65 -14.53
C TRP A 34 -17.21 -18.94 -15.36
N GLY A 35 -17.16 -18.78 -16.68
CA GLY A 35 -17.13 -19.91 -17.63
C GLY A 35 -18.43 -20.73 -17.57
N LYS A 36 -18.31 -22.04 -17.33
CA LYS A 36 -19.47 -22.94 -17.16
C LYS A 36 -20.05 -22.92 -15.74
N THR A 37 -19.41 -22.22 -14.81
CA THR A 37 -19.82 -22.17 -13.40
C THR A 37 -20.74 -20.95 -13.18
N PRO A 38 -22.05 -21.15 -12.95
CA PRO A 38 -22.99 -20.02 -12.86
C PRO A 38 -22.71 -19.11 -11.66
N ARG A 39 -22.25 -19.70 -10.56
CA ARG A 39 -21.87 -19.03 -9.32
C ARG A 39 -20.70 -19.78 -8.69
N TRP A 40 -19.65 -19.05 -8.33
CA TRP A 40 -18.52 -19.56 -7.58
C TRP A 40 -18.22 -18.63 -6.40
N ASP A 41 -18.21 -19.17 -5.19
CA ASP A 41 -17.93 -18.43 -3.97
C ASP A 41 -16.52 -18.76 -3.46
N LEU A 42 -15.84 -17.73 -2.95
CA LEU A 42 -14.58 -17.82 -2.22
C LEU A 42 -14.77 -17.12 -0.88
N TRP A 43 -14.71 -17.85 0.23
CA TRP A 43 -14.83 -17.29 1.58
C TRP A 43 -13.48 -17.29 2.29
N PHE A 44 -13.17 -16.19 2.98
CA PHE A 44 -11.91 -16.09 3.72
C PHE A 44 -11.93 -16.89 5.02
N TYR A 45 -13.11 -17.19 5.57
CA TYR A 45 -13.23 -18.08 6.73
C TYR A 45 -12.78 -19.53 6.42
N ASP A 46 -12.76 -19.94 5.14
CA ASP A 46 -12.20 -21.23 4.72
C ASP A 46 -10.65 -21.25 4.81
N SER A 47 -10.01 -20.15 5.25
CA SER A 47 -8.57 -20.04 5.50
C SER A 47 -8.27 -19.92 7.00
N ASP A 48 -7.14 -20.47 7.45
CA ASP A 48 -6.80 -20.55 8.88
C ASP A 48 -6.30 -19.24 9.52
N ALA A 49 -6.00 -18.20 8.74
CA ALA A 49 -5.30 -17.03 9.25
C ALA A 49 -6.21 -15.85 9.63
N TYR A 50 -7.17 -15.51 8.76
CA TYR A 50 -8.03 -14.32 8.93
C TYR A 50 -9.33 -14.48 8.12
N ASP A 51 -10.48 -14.23 8.75
CA ASP A 51 -11.82 -14.42 8.15
C ASP A 51 -12.31 -13.23 7.32
N HIS A 52 -11.55 -12.13 7.28
CA HIS A 52 -11.91 -10.92 6.55
C HIS A 52 -10.71 -10.07 6.15
N ALA A 53 -10.98 -9.09 5.31
CA ALA A 53 -10.14 -7.94 5.02
C ALA A 53 -11.05 -6.72 4.82
N TRP A 54 -10.54 -5.67 4.17
CA TRP A 54 -11.30 -4.45 3.90
C TRP A 54 -11.43 -4.11 2.40
N LEU A 55 -12.59 -3.57 2.03
CA LEU A 55 -12.85 -2.82 0.80
C LEU A 55 -12.41 -1.37 1.04
N VAL A 56 -11.18 -1.06 0.64
CA VAL A 56 -10.56 0.22 0.94
C VAL A 56 -10.84 1.25 -0.16
N GLU A 57 -10.97 2.51 0.26
CA GLU A 57 -10.78 3.65 -0.63
C GLU A 57 -9.28 3.93 -0.72
N ARG A 58 -8.73 3.87 -1.93
CA ARG A 58 -7.27 3.79 -2.15
C ARG A 58 -6.51 5.02 -1.63
N ALA A 59 -7.03 6.23 -1.81
CA ALA A 59 -6.31 7.42 -1.35
C ALA A 59 -6.22 7.46 0.18
N ARG A 60 -7.31 7.14 0.89
CA ARG A 60 -7.31 7.02 2.36
C ARG A 60 -6.40 5.90 2.87
N PHE A 61 -6.43 4.74 2.24
CA PHE A 61 -5.59 3.61 2.64
C PHE A 61 -4.10 3.91 2.42
N ASP A 62 -3.73 4.42 1.24
CA ASP A 62 -2.35 4.74 0.92
C ASP A 62 -1.81 5.87 1.84
N ALA A 63 -2.66 6.84 2.23
CA ALA A 63 -2.30 7.87 3.22
C ALA A 63 -1.96 7.29 4.61
N ILE A 64 -2.69 6.26 5.06
CA ILE A 64 -2.38 5.54 6.31
C ILE A 64 -0.99 4.90 6.22
N LEU A 65 -0.67 4.28 5.08
CA LEU A 65 0.64 3.65 4.87
C LEU A 65 1.78 4.68 4.86
N PHE A 66 1.60 5.81 4.17
CA PHE A 66 2.59 6.90 4.18
C PHE A 66 2.79 7.49 5.59
N ALA A 67 1.71 7.63 6.36
CA ALA A 67 1.79 8.07 7.75
C ALA A 67 2.57 7.06 8.61
N ALA A 68 2.34 5.76 8.43
CA ALA A 68 3.09 4.70 9.13
C ALA A 68 4.59 4.74 8.76
N ALA A 69 4.91 4.87 7.47
CA ALA A 69 6.30 5.00 7.02
C ALA A 69 7.00 6.23 7.62
N THR A 70 6.30 7.36 7.69
CA THR A 70 6.83 8.58 8.33
C THR A 70 7.07 8.38 9.83
N ARG A 71 6.15 7.72 10.55
CA ARG A 71 6.33 7.37 11.97
C ARG A 71 7.52 6.43 12.18
N ALA A 72 7.78 5.53 11.24
CA ALA A 72 8.94 4.64 11.24
C ALA A 72 10.27 5.33 10.90
N GLY A 73 10.24 6.64 10.60
CA GLY A 73 11.44 7.45 10.33
C GLY A 73 11.78 7.63 8.85
N ALA A 74 10.93 7.16 7.92
CA ALA A 74 11.14 7.40 6.50
C ALA A 74 10.93 8.88 6.15
N VAL A 75 11.79 9.42 5.29
CA VAL A 75 11.56 10.73 4.67
C VAL A 75 10.65 10.54 3.47
N VAL A 76 9.38 10.93 3.62
CA VAL A 76 8.37 10.86 2.55
C VAL A 76 8.37 12.18 1.77
N LEU A 77 8.60 12.08 0.47
CA LEU A 77 8.52 13.21 -0.46
C LEU A 77 7.23 13.11 -1.28
N ASP A 78 6.21 13.87 -0.89
CA ASP A 78 4.96 13.96 -1.65
C ASP A 78 5.16 14.75 -2.95
N ARG A 79 4.40 14.38 -3.99
CA ARG A 79 4.43 14.97 -5.34
C ARG A 79 5.83 15.00 -5.97
N ALA A 80 6.76 14.15 -5.50
CA ALA A 80 8.07 13.98 -6.07
C ALA A 80 8.06 12.84 -7.11
N VAL A 81 8.57 13.13 -8.30
CA VAL A 81 8.72 12.13 -9.37
C VAL A 81 10.20 11.88 -9.58
N ALA A 82 10.65 10.65 -9.39
CA ALA A 82 12.01 10.22 -9.75
C ALA A 82 12.19 10.33 -11.27
N ARG A 83 13.28 10.95 -11.71
CA ARG A 83 13.56 11.24 -13.13
C ARG A 83 14.79 10.52 -13.65
N THR A 84 15.84 10.46 -12.84
CA THR A 84 17.13 9.94 -13.28
C THR A 84 17.74 9.13 -12.16
N LEU A 85 18.22 7.94 -12.48
CA LEU A 85 18.98 7.09 -11.57
C LEU A 85 20.45 7.53 -11.59
N LEU A 86 21.07 7.62 -10.42
CA LEU A 86 22.46 8.02 -10.25
C LEU A 86 23.31 6.78 -9.94
N TRP A 87 24.36 6.57 -10.73
CA TRP A 87 25.20 5.38 -10.68
C TRP A 87 26.66 5.76 -10.37
N ASP A 88 27.32 4.91 -9.59
CA ASP A 88 28.77 4.92 -9.38
C ASP A 88 29.32 3.56 -9.85
N GLY A 89 29.94 3.55 -11.04
CA GLY A 89 30.22 2.32 -11.78
C GLY A 89 28.95 1.51 -12.04
N GLU A 90 28.88 0.29 -11.50
CA GLU A 90 27.71 -0.60 -11.60
C GLU A 90 26.73 -0.48 -10.42
N ARG A 91 27.04 0.36 -9.43
CA ARG A 91 26.20 0.52 -8.22
C ARG A 91 25.20 1.66 -8.39
N LEU A 92 23.92 1.38 -8.20
CA LEU A 92 22.88 2.41 -8.04
C LEU A 92 23.05 3.08 -6.68
N VAL A 93 23.33 4.38 -6.67
CA VAL A 93 23.62 5.16 -5.45
C VAL A 93 22.58 6.24 -5.14
N GLY A 94 21.68 6.54 -6.07
CA GLY A 94 20.60 7.49 -5.79
C GLY A 94 19.66 7.73 -6.95
N ALA A 95 18.81 8.74 -6.79
CA ALA A 95 17.94 9.22 -7.85
C ALA A 95 17.77 10.74 -7.77
N ALA A 96 17.85 11.41 -8.92
CA ALA A 96 17.39 12.78 -9.07
C ALA A 96 15.86 12.77 -9.26
N TRP A 97 15.18 13.67 -8.57
CA TRP A 97 13.72 13.80 -8.63
C TRP A 97 13.31 15.26 -8.84
N SER A 98 12.07 15.45 -9.28
CA SER A 98 11.45 16.76 -9.44
C SER A 98 10.15 16.80 -8.65
N ALA A 99 9.89 17.90 -7.96
CA ALA A 99 8.56 18.24 -7.43
C ALA A 99 8.00 19.48 -8.15
N PRO A 100 6.68 19.72 -8.09
CA PRO A 100 6.07 20.98 -8.55
C PRO A 100 6.81 22.19 -7.99
N ASP A 101 6.90 23.28 -8.76
CA ASP A 101 7.75 24.44 -8.45
C ASP A 101 7.50 25.09 -7.08
N SER A 102 6.31 24.91 -6.49
CA SER A 102 5.99 25.36 -5.12
C SER A 102 6.67 24.54 -4.00
N CYS A 103 7.37 23.46 -4.33
CA CYS A 103 8.06 22.57 -3.39
C CYS A 103 9.54 22.33 -3.78
N ARG A 104 10.16 23.28 -4.50
CA ARG A 104 11.48 23.11 -5.10
C ARG A 104 12.60 23.10 -4.05
N ARG A 105 12.92 21.92 -3.51
CA ARG A 105 14.25 21.59 -2.96
C ARG A 105 14.97 20.70 -3.97
N ARG A 106 16.04 21.21 -4.60
CA ARG A 106 16.97 20.35 -5.36
C ARG A 106 17.82 19.62 -4.33
N GLY A 107 17.49 18.37 -4.06
CA GLY A 107 18.31 17.49 -3.22
C GLY A 107 19.15 16.57 -4.08
N HIS A 108 20.45 16.53 -3.84
CA HIS A 108 21.27 15.37 -4.17
C HIS A 108 21.16 14.40 -2.99
N GLY A 109 21.08 13.10 -3.25
CA GLY A 109 20.91 12.08 -2.21
C GLY A 109 22.03 12.11 -1.17
N TRP A 110 21.71 11.57 0.01
CA TRP A 110 22.51 11.49 1.24
C TRP A 110 23.96 11.06 1.04
#